data_AF-A0A9E3KR36-F1
#
_entry.id   AF-A0A9E3KR36-F1
#
_cell.length_a   1.000
_cell.length_b   1.000
_cell.length_c   1.000
_cell.angle_alpha   90.00
_cell.angle_beta   90.00
_cell.angle_gamma   90.00
#
_symmetry.space_group_name_H-M   'P 1'
#
loop_
_entity.id
_entity.type
_entity.pdbx_description
1 polymer ?
#
loop_
_entity_poly.entity_id
_entity_poly.type
_entity_poly.pdbx_seq_one_letter_code
_entity_poly.pdbx_strand_id
1 'polypeptide(L)'
;MKGVAVYILFLLSPYAFAQVVNDRIDNRIELHLDSVPVYSNTHKATVQWGCINKALTNSCLVYHNDQWFYFTPTDSRKQYLNITNQQCKNFKGVQVVVIEGNPCETQTYKLMHCTSFTDQNDAFIELGSLKPGTQYLVLIDGFLGDQCHFNIQLSKLPVGLSNQRASLDTLSLIADQTEERIVLHWQAHQQLLEELDHFEIFRQRSTDSKAEHLGNVEITTNALGRHTEAYVYNDNLSKPGTYVYRIVGVNKENSHRLLLDEKQVAFYPPGQHVVIEERIIQFPVAFSGAVEIVVADAVRGTTLFGFTLPEIRENIIPVDVSRYVASGKRFFRIKVVHLKSRNVFTQTYAWGEDGEWIVVPK
;
A
#
# COMPACT_ATOMS: atom_id res chain seq x y z
N MET A 1 66.82 -8.27 -26.54
CA MET A 1 65.61 -8.34 -25.69
C MET A 1 64.41 -7.97 -26.55
N LYS A 2 63.60 -8.94 -26.97
CA LYS A 2 62.40 -8.71 -27.77
C LYS A 2 61.24 -8.50 -26.79
N GLY A 3 60.67 -7.29 -26.79
CA GLY A 3 59.54 -6.93 -25.93
C GLY A 3 58.29 -7.69 -26.34
N VAL A 4 57.70 -8.41 -25.40
CA VAL A 4 56.39 -9.06 -25.56
C VAL A 4 55.33 -7.99 -25.29
N ALA A 5 54.64 -7.56 -26.35
CA ALA A 5 53.46 -6.70 -26.24
C ALA A 5 52.30 -7.55 -25.73
N VAL A 6 51.94 -7.38 -24.46
CA VAL A 6 50.73 -7.98 -23.86
C VAL A 6 49.54 -7.16 -24.32
N TYR A 7 48.77 -7.69 -25.27
CA TYR A 7 47.46 -7.15 -25.64
C TYR A 7 46.47 -7.51 -24.53
N ILE A 8 46.16 -6.52 -23.67
CA ILE A 8 45.02 -6.60 -22.75
C ILE A 8 43.76 -6.41 -23.58
N LEU A 9 43.14 -7.54 -23.96
CA LEU A 9 41.82 -7.58 -24.57
C LEU A 9 40.80 -7.19 -23.48
N PHE A 10 40.48 -5.89 -23.39
CA PHE A 10 39.32 -5.43 -22.62
C PHE A 10 38.07 -6.00 -23.29
N LEU A 11 37.59 -7.13 -22.77
CA LEU A 11 36.24 -7.63 -23.01
C LEU A 11 35.27 -6.59 -22.43
N LEU A 12 34.91 -5.60 -23.26
CA LEU A 12 33.74 -4.76 -23.09
C LEU A 12 32.53 -5.69 -23.13
N SER A 13 32.22 -6.32 -21.99
CA SER A 13 30.98 -7.04 -21.80
C SER A 13 29.87 -6.00 -22.00
N PRO A 14 29.06 -6.09 -23.07
CA PRO A 14 27.89 -5.24 -23.15
C PRO A 14 27.07 -5.59 -21.91
N TYR A 15 26.72 -4.57 -21.12
CA TYR A 15 25.74 -4.70 -20.05
C TYR A 15 24.42 -5.12 -20.71
N ALA A 16 24.26 -6.42 -20.95
CA ALA A 16 23.01 -7.02 -21.33
C ALA A 16 22.12 -6.83 -20.11
N PHE A 17 21.27 -5.80 -20.17
CA PHE A 17 20.18 -5.63 -19.22
C PHE A 17 19.23 -6.79 -19.41
N ALA A 18 19.53 -7.92 -18.78
CA ALA A 18 18.69 -9.10 -18.79
C ALA A 18 17.34 -8.73 -18.19
N GLN A 19 16.27 -9.19 -18.84
CA GLN A 19 14.94 -9.13 -18.25
C GLN A 19 14.94 -9.91 -16.93
N VAL A 20 14.05 -9.53 -16.02
CA VAL A 20 13.86 -10.23 -14.76
C VAL A 20 13.51 -11.69 -15.05
N VAL A 21 14.15 -12.62 -14.33
CA VAL A 21 14.06 -14.07 -14.64
C VAL A 21 12.60 -14.55 -14.71
N ASN A 22 11.76 -14.04 -13.81
CA ASN A 22 10.36 -14.42 -13.69
C ASN A 22 9.37 -13.41 -14.31
N ASP A 23 9.83 -12.69 -15.34
CA ASP A 23 8.99 -11.85 -16.22
C ASP A 23 7.85 -12.64 -16.89
N ARG A 24 8.07 -13.94 -17.15
CA ARG A 24 7.09 -14.84 -17.74
C ARG A 24 6.65 -15.90 -16.74
N ILE A 25 5.38 -16.27 -16.80
CA ILE A 25 4.80 -17.31 -15.94
C ILE A 25 5.40 -18.71 -16.18
N ASP A 26 5.96 -18.96 -17.36
CA ASP A 26 6.71 -20.20 -17.64
C ASP A 26 8.04 -20.24 -16.87
N ASN A 27 8.60 -19.08 -16.54
CA ASN A 27 9.83 -18.91 -15.76
C ASN A 27 9.54 -18.48 -14.31
N ARG A 28 8.31 -18.71 -13.83
CA ARG A 28 7.92 -18.38 -12.46
C ARG A 28 8.84 -19.04 -11.44
N ILE A 29 9.13 -18.34 -10.34
CA ILE A 29 9.99 -18.85 -9.28
C ILE A 29 9.15 -19.58 -8.23
N GLU A 30 9.61 -20.75 -7.79
CA GLU A 30 8.99 -21.47 -6.66
C GLU A 30 9.37 -20.82 -5.33
N LEU A 31 8.36 -20.59 -4.48
CA LEU A 31 8.55 -20.18 -3.09
C LEU A 31 8.37 -21.41 -2.19
N HIS A 32 9.48 -21.90 -1.65
CA HIS A 32 9.44 -22.97 -0.67
C HIS A 32 9.11 -22.41 0.73
N LEU A 33 8.25 -23.10 1.47
CA LEU A 33 7.84 -22.70 2.81
C LEU A 33 9.05 -22.58 3.76
N ASP A 34 9.18 -21.43 4.41
CA ASP A 34 10.26 -21.06 5.34
C ASP A 34 11.68 -21.09 4.72
N SER A 35 11.77 -21.03 3.38
CA SER A 35 13.06 -20.86 2.70
C SER A 35 13.56 -19.42 2.78
N VAL A 36 14.82 -19.17 2.39
CA VAL A 36 15.37 -17.81 2.35
C VAL A 36 14.55 -16.91 1.41
N PRO A 37 14.37 -15.62 1.73
CA PRO A 37 13.66 -14.70 0.85
C PRO A 37 14.27 -14.64 -0.55
N VAL A 38 13.42 -14.70 -1.57
CA VAL A 38 13.79 -14.59 -2.98
C VAL A 38 13.79 -13.12 -3.37
N TYR A 39 14.91 -12.64 -3.89
CA TYR A 39 15.00 -11.31 -4.46
C TYR A 39 14.32 -11.26 -5.85
N SER A 40 13.57 -10.20 -6.12
CA SER A 40 13.07 -9.89 -7.46
C SER A 40 12.91 -8.38 -7.66
N ASN A 41 12.54 -7.97 -8.86
CA ASN A 41 12.26 -6.58 -9.18
C ASN A 41 11.26 -6.45 -10.33
N THR A 42 10.62 -5.28 -10.45
CA THR A 42 9.68 -4.97 -11.54
C THR A 42 10.31 -4.18 -12.69
N HIS A 43 11.63 -4.02 -12.71
CA HIS A 43 12.32 -3.20 -13.70
C HIS A 43 12.37 -3.91 -15.06
N LYS A 44 11.84 -3.26 -16.11
CA LYS A 44 11.75 -3.81 -17.49
C LYS A 44 10.96 -5.11 -17.62
N ALA A 45 10.14 -5.46 -16.64
CA ALA A 45 9.17 -6.53 -16.78
C ALA A 45 8.02 -6.10 -17.72
N THR A 46 7.37 -7.08 -18.35
CA THR A 46 6.38 -6.91 -19.40
C THR A 46 5.15 -7.76 -19.13
N VAL A 47 3.98 -7.15 -19.32
CA VAL A 47 2.69 -7.81 -19.08
C VAL A 47 2.44 -9.00 -20.01
N GLN A 48 2.30 -10.21 -19.44
CA GLN A 48 1.90 -11.39 -20.19
C GLN A 48 0.37 -11.47 -20.35
N TRP A 49 -0.19 -10.62 -21.22
CA TRP A 49 -1.64 -10.43 -21.37
C TRP A 49 -2.47 -11.72 -21.56
N GLY A 50 -1.92 -12.73 -22.24
CA GLY A 50 -2.61 -14.00 -22.47
C GLY A 50 -2.84 -14.81 -21.19
N CYS A 51 -2.12 -14.51 -20.12
CA CYS A 51 -2.17 -15.24 -18.85
C CYS A 51 -2.84 -14.43 -17.74
N ILE A 52 -3.51 -13.32 -18.10
CA ILE A 52 -4.23 -12.44 -17.17
C ILE A 52 -5.73 -12.55 -17.40
N ASN A 53 -6.47 -12.77 -16.32
CA ASN A 53 -7.92 -12.66 -16.32
C ASN A 53 -8.35 -11.30 -15.75
N LYS A 54 -8.47 -10.29 -16.62
CA LYS A 54 -8.84 -8.92 -16.21
C LYS A 54 -10.16 -8.86 -15.46
N ALA A 55 -11.13 -9.71 -15.80
CA ALA A 55 -12.43 -9.73 -15.12
C ALA A 55 -12.29 -10.09 -13.62
N LEU A 56 -11.30 -10.90 -13.25
CA LEU A 56 -11.05 -11.27 -11.86
C LEU A 56 -10.32 -10.16 -11.07
N THR A 57 -9.54 -9.31 -11.74
CA THR A 57 -8.60 -8.41 -11.07
C THR A 57 -8.82 -6.92 -11.35
N ASN A 58 -9.79 -6.57 -12.21
CA ASN A 58 -10.09 -5.18 -12.59
C ASN A 58 -10.43 -4.29 -11.38
N SER A 59 -10.93 -4.86 -10.29
CA SER A 59 -11.20 -4.11 -9.06
C SER A 59 -9.96 -3.78 -8.23
N CYS A 60 -8.80 -4.31 -8.59
CA CYS A 60 -7.64 -4.38 -7.70
C CYS A 60 -6.28 -4.09 -8.36
N LEU A 61 -6.02 -4.57 -9.59
CA LEU A 61 -4.73 -4.40 -10.25
C LEU A 61 -4.82 -3.54 -11.50
N VAL A 62 -3.76 -2.75 -11.74
CA VAL A 62 -3.51 -2.12 -13.03
C VAL A 62 -2.15 -2.60 -13.50
N TYR A 63 -2.14 -3.60 -14.38
CA TYR A 63 -0.93 -4.30 -14.82
C TYR A 63 0.00 -3.43 -15.67
N HIS A 64 1.28 -3.39 -15.32
CA HIS A 64 2.31 -2.69 -16.10
C HIS A 64 3.60 -3.49 -16.26
N ASN A 65 4.05 -4.17 -15.21
CA ASN A 65 5.34 -4.82 -15.06
C ASN A 65 5.22 -5.98 -14.05
N ASP A 66 4.66 -7.11 -14.49
CA ASP A 66 4.34 -8.28 -13.66
C ASP A 66 5.52 -9.24 -13.46
N GLN A 67 5.56 -9.89 -12.30
CA GLN A 67 6.48 -10.99 -11.99
C GLN A 67 5.70 -12.16 -11.43
N TRP A 68 6.08 -13.36 -11.86
CA TRP A 68 5.36 -14.57 -11.54
C TRP A 68 6.12 -15.43 -10.53
N PHE A 69 5.42 -15.91 -9.51
CA PHE A 69 5.89 -16.89 -8.56
C PHE A 69 4.83 -17.97 -8.37
N TYR A 70 5.18 -19.07 -7.73
CA TYR A 70 4.21 -20.06 -7.29
C TYR A 70 4.65 -20.73 -6.00
N PHE A 71 3.70 -21.37 -5.34
CA PHE A 71 3.99 -22.26 -4.23
C PHE A 71 2.98 -23.41 -4.18
N THR A 72 3.37 -24.48 -3.50
CA THR A 72 2.51 -25.63 -3.22
C THR A 72 2.57 -25.91 -1.72
N PRO A 73 1.53 -25.58 -0.95
CA PRO A 73 1.53 -25.78 0.49
C PRO A 73 1.48 -27.28 0.80
N THR A 74 2.23 -27.69 1.82
CA THR A 74 2.30 -29.09 2.27
C THR A 74 1.27 -29.41 3.35
N ASP A 75 0.69 -28.40 3.98
CA ASP A 75 -0.35 -28.50 4.98
C ASP A 75 -1.34 -27.33 4.86
N SER A 76 -2.44 -27.40 5.61
CA SER A 76 -3.52 -26.41 5.61
C SER A 76 -3.38 -25.34 6.69
N ARG A 77 -2.21 -25.25 7.35
CA ARG A 77 -1.98 -24.21 8.37
C ARG A 77 -1.89 -22.85 7.68
N LYS A 78 -2.17 -21.80 8.46
CA LYS A 78 -2.03 -20.43 8.02
C LYS A 78 -0.57 -20.18 7.60
N GLN A 79 -0.40 -19.53 6.45
CA GLN A 79 0.89 -19.17 5.88
C GLN A 79 0.86 -17.71 5.48
N TYR A 80 2.03 -17.12 5.31
CA TYR A 80 2.20 -15.71 5.01
C TYR A 80 3.08 -15.55 3.78
N LEU A 81 2.65 -14.65 2.90
CA LEU A 81 3.51 -14.13 1.86
C LEU A 81 4.14 -12.83 2.38
N ASN A 82 5.40 -12.89 2.75
CA ASN A 82 6.16 -11.76 3.25
C ASN A 82 6.80 -11.03 2.07
N ILE A 83 6.62 -9.71 2.01
CA ILE A 83 7.21 -8.81 1.03
C ILE A 83 8.03 -7.78 1.80
N THR A 84 9.35 -7.85 1.64
CA THR A 84 10.30 -7.12 2.48
C THR A 84 11.31 -6.38 1.62
N ASN A 85 12.01 -5.42 2.23
CA ASN A 85 13.05 -4.63 1.57
C ASN A 85 12.58 -3.99 0.27
N GLN A 86 11.33 -3.54 0.25
CA GLN A 86 10.77 -2.81 -0.87
C GLN A 86 11.54 -1.50 -1.09
N GLN A 87 11.98 -1.28 -2.31
CA GLN A 87 12.62 -0.05 -2.77
C GLN A 87 12.05 0.28 -4.14
N CYS A 88 11.07 1.18 -4.16
CA CYS A 88 10.43 1.61 -5.39
C CYS A 88 10.85 3.02 -5.77
N LYS A 89 10.99 3.27 -7.07
CA LYS A 89 11.43 4.55 -7.61
C LYS A 89 10.53 5.71 -7.17
N ASN A 90 9.21 5.49 -7.16
CA ASN A 90 8.20 6.54 -6.95
C ASN A 90 7.45 6.39 -5.61
N PHE A 91 7.95 5.55 -4.70
CA PHE A 91 7.33 5.28 -3.39
C PHE A 91 5.89 4.74 -3.44
N LYS A 92 5.49 4.12 -4.56
CA LYS A 92 4.13 3.58 -4.75
C LYS A 92 3.99 2.13 -4.30
N GLY A 93 5.10 1.44 -4.04
CA GLY A 93 5.07 0.03 -3.61
C GLY A 93 4.65 -0.93 -4.71
N VAL A 94 4.24 -2.13 -4.30
CA VAL A 94 3.82 -3.19 -5.21
C VAL A 94 2.34 -3.49 -5.06
N GLN A 95 1.80 -4.20 -6.03
CA GLN A 95 0.49 -4.83 -5.98
C GLN A 95 0.67 -6.34 -6.01
N VAL A 96 -0.25 -7.09 -5.41
CA VAL A 96 -0.12 -8.54 -5.26
C VAL A 96 -1.43 -9.23 -5.53
N VAL A 97 -1.38 -10.30 -6.32
CA VAL A 97 -2.49 -11.22 -6.54
C VAL A 97 -2.05 -12.64 -6.26
N VAL A 98 -2.91 -13.39 -5.58
CA VAL A 98 -2.75 -14.83 -5.36
C VAL A 98 -3.93 -15.54 -5.99
N ILE A 99 -3.64 -16.55 -6.82
CA ILE A 99 -4.63 -17.27 -7.65
C ILE A 99 -4.47 -18.78 -7.43
N GLU A 100 -5.58 -19.48 -7.25
CA GLU A 100 -5.69 -20.94 -7.40
C GLU A 100 -5.99 -21.22 -8.89
N GLY A 101 -5.17 -22.02 -9.59
CA GLY A 101 -5.38 -22.36 -11.00
C GLY A 101 -4.12 -22.78 -11.75
N ASN A 102 -4.29 -23.21 -13.01
CA ASN A 102 -3.20 -23.67 -13.87
C ASN A 102 -2.57 -22.51 -14.65
N PRO A 103 -1.23 -22.42 -14.76
CA PRO A 103 -0.55 -21.35 -15.50
C PRO A 103 -1.14 -21.07 -16.89
N CYS A 104 -1.49 -19.81 -17.17
CA CYS A 104 -2.09 -19.34 -18.42
C CYS A 104 -3.45 -19.95 -18.81
N GLU A 105 -4.05 -20.80 -18.00
CA GLU A 105 -5.41 -21.29 -18.19
C GLU A 105 -6.38 -20.40 -17.41
N THR A 106 -6.56 -19.18 -17.91
CA THR A 106 -7.30 -18.10 -17.22
C THR A 106 -8.74 -18.45 -16.80
N GLN A 107 -9.36 -19.44 -17.44
CA GLN A 107 -10.66 -20.00 -17.12
C GLN A 107 -10.68 -20.84 -15.82
N THR A 108 -9.51 -21.33 -15.40
CA THR A 108 -9.34 -22.11 -14.15
C THR A 108 -9.07 -21.23 -12.94
N TYR A 109 -8.75 -19.95 -13.17
CA TYR A 109 -8.31 -19.04 -12.14
C TYR A 109 -9.43 -18.74 -11.15
N LYS A 110 -9.09 -18.89 -9.87
CA LYS A 110 -9.89 -18.43 -8.75
C LYS A 110 -9.04 -17.48 -7.91
N LEU A 111 -9.51 -16.24 -7.77
CA LEU A 111 -8.85 -15.23 -6.97
C LEU A 111 -8.90 -15.63 -5.49
N MET A 112 -7.73 -15.78 -4.87
CA MET A 112 -7.58 -16.09 -3.46
C MET A 112 -7.34 -14.83 -2.63
N HIS A 113 -6.46 -13.96 -3.12
CA HIS A 113 -6.12 -12.71 -2.46
C HIS A 113 -5.80 -11.63 -3.48
N CYS A 114 -6.14 -10.39 -3.13
CA CYS A 114 -5.77 -9.23 -3.92
C CYS A 114 -5.41 -8.04 -3.02
N THR A 115 -4.18 -7.53 -3.18
CA THR A 115 -3.71 -6.29 -2.57
C THR A 115 -3.42 -5.31 -3.71
N SER A 116 -4.21 -4.26 -3.81
CA SER A 116 -4.05 -3.22 -4.83
C SER A 116 -2.87 -2.27 -4.55
N PHE A 117 -2.34 -2.28 -3.34
CA PHE A 117 -1.26 -1.39 -2.92
C PHE A 117 -0.59 -1.92 -1.65
N THR A 118 0.72 -2.04 -1.67
CA THR A 118 1.58 -2.04 -0.50
C THR A 118 2.25 -0.67 -0.40
N ASP A 119 2.53 -0.19 0.80
CA ASP A 119 3.50 0.89 0.93
C ASP A 119 4.93 0.29 0.89
N GLN A 120 5.96 1.13 1.06
CA GLN A 120 7.36 0.68 1.05
C GLN A 120 7.81 0.03 2.38
N ASN A 121 6.93 -0.08 3.37
CA ASN A 121 7.23 -0.83 4.57
C ASN A 121 7.29 -2.33 4.27
N ASP A 122 8.01 -3.06 5.11
CA ASP A 122 7.93 -4.51 5.08
C ASP A 122 6.50 -4.91 5.47
N ALA A 123 5.92 -5.82 4.71
CA ALA A 123 4.53 -6.19 4.88
C ALA A 123 4.31 -7.67 4.61
N PHE A 124 3.23 -8.20 5.18
CA PHE A 124 2.80 -9.56 4.93
C PHE A 124 1.36 -9.62 4.43
N ILE A 125 1.08 -10.68 3.69
CA ILE A 125 -0.26 -11.08 3.28
C ILE A 125 -0.57 -12.41 3.95
N GLU A 126 -1.65 -12.43 4.71
CA GLU A 126 -2.16 -13.66 5.31
C GLU A 126 -2.86 -14.52 4.24
N LEU A 127 -2.43 -15.77 4.10
CA LEU A 127 -3.01 -16.75 3.19
C LEU A 127 -3.85 -17.76 3.98
N GLY A 128 -5.16 -17.54 3.97
CA GLY A 128 -6.13 -18.43 4.61
C GLY A 128 -6.55 -19.59 3.71
N SER A 129 -6.92 -20.72 4.33
CA SER A 129 -7.64 -21.83 3.68
C SER A 129 -6.92 -22.47 2.48
N LEU A 130 -5.59 -22.56 2.54
CA LEU A 130 -4.79 -23.24 1.53
C LEU A 130 -5.03 -24.75 1.54
N LYS A 131 -5.16 -25.36 0.36
CA LYS A 131 -5.32 -26.79 0.17
C LYS A 131 -3.95 -27.45 -0.04
N PRO A 132 -3.57 -28.44 0.80
CA PRO A 132 -2.31 -29.16 0.61
C PRO A 132 -2.19 -29.75 -0.80
N GLY A 133 -1.01 -29.66 -1.40
CA GLY A 133 -0.73 -30.20 -2.73
C GLY A 133 -1.35 -29.42 -3.91
N THR A 134 -2.09 -28.34 -3.65
CA THR A 134 -2.65 -27.46 -4.69
C THR A 134 -1.66 -26.36 -5.03
N GLN A 135 -1.36 -26.16 -6.31
CA GLN A 135 -0.49 -25.06 -6.74
C GLN A 135 -1.24 -23.72 -6.71
N TYR A 136 -0.59 -22.70 -6.17
CA TYR A 136 -1.05 -21.32 -6.18
C TYR A 136 -0.07 -20.45 -6.94
N LEU A 137 -0.58 -19.56 -7.78
CA LEU A 137 0.19 -18.57 -8.53
C LEU A 137 0.19 -17.26 -7.75
N VAL A 138 1.34 -16.59 -7.73
CA VAL A 138 1.49 -15.26 -7.18
C VAL A 138 1.96 -14.34 -8.29
N LEU A 139 1.25 -13.23 -8.47
CA LEU A 139 1.65 -12.14 -9.35
C LEU A 139 1.97 -10.92 -8.51
N ILE A 140 3.15 -10.34 -8.73
CA ILE A 140 3.53 -9.04 -8.18
C ILE A 140 3.68 -8.06 -9.34
N ASP A 141 3.14 -6.85 -9.19
CA ASP A 141 3.23 -5.75 -10.15
C ASP A 141 3.67 -4.48 -9.43
N GLY A 142 4.32 -3.55 -10.11
CA GLY A 142 4.62 -2.25 -9.54
C GLY A 142 3.37 -1.36 -9.56
N PHE A 143 2.99 -0.75 -8.43
CA PHE A 143 1.76 0.03 -8.40
C PHE A 143 1.82 1.24 -9.35
N LEU A 144 0.91 1.29 -10.32
CA LEU A 144 0.95 2.24 -11.44
C LEU A 144 2.30 2.24 -12.19
N GLY A 145 2.85 1.05 -12.43
CA GLY A 145 4.10 0.86 -13.15
C GLY A 145 5.34 1.34 -12.40
N ASP A 146 5.26 1.48 -11.08
CA ASP A 146 6.44 1.79 -10.27
C ASP A 146 7.50 0.68 -10.42
N GLN A 147 8.76 1.08 -10.41
CA GLN A 147 9.88 0.17 -10.55
C GLN A 147 10.41 -0.13 -9.16
N CYS A 148 10.22 -1.35 -8.71
CA CYS A 148 10.46 -1.80 -7.36
C CYS A 148 11.49 -2.91 -7.33
N HIS A 149 12.38 -2.87 -6.36
CA HIS A 149 13.16 -3.99 -5.88
C HIS A 149 12.53 -4.50 -4.59
N PHE A 150 12.47 -5.82 -4.39
CA PHE A 150 11.88 -6.39 -3.19
C PHE A 150 12.38 -7.82 -2.96
N ASN A 151 12.16 -8.32 -1.75
CA ASN A 151 12.29 -9.73 -1.40
C ASN A 151 10.90 -10.32 -1.12
N ILE A 152 10.66 -11.54 -1.57
CA ILE A 152 9.42 -12.29 -1.34
C ILE A 152 9.72 -13.63 -0.67
N GLN A 153 8.88 -14.03 0.27
CA GLN A 153 9.04 -15.29 1.00
C GLN A 153 7.67 -15.87 1.38
N LEU A 154 7.53 -17.19 1.23
CA LEU A 154 6.42 -17.93 1.87
C LEU A 154 6.91 -18.43 3.24
N SER A 155 6.20 -18.09 4.32
CA SER A 155 6.60 -18.51 5.67
C SER A 155 5.41 -18.82 6.58
N LYS A 156 5.65 -19.56 7.65
CA LYS A 156 4.73 -19.70 8.78
C LYS A 156 4.67 -18.47 9.68
N LEU A 157 5.65 -17.57 9.59
CA LEU A 157 5.71 -16.37 10.41
C LEU A 157 5.55 -15.12 9.54
N PRO A 158 4.70 -14.15 9.95
CA PRO A 158 4.58 -12.90 9.23
C PRO A 158 5.79 -12.00 9.51
N VAL A 159 6.20 -11.22 8.52
CA VAL A 159 7.26 -10.22 8.65
C VAL A 159 6.74 -8.86 8.22
N GLY A 160 6.94 -7.84 9.07
CA GLY A 160 6.46 -6.48 8.83
C GLY A 160 5.04 -6.25 9.34
N LEU A 161 4.30 -5.36 8.67
CA LEU A 161 2.94 -4.98 9.02
C LEU A 161 1.91 -5.73 8.15
N SER A 162 0.74 -6.01 8.71
CA SER A 162 -0.35 -6.58 7.93
C SER A 162 -0.81 -5.58 6.87
N ASN A 163 -0.91 -6.03 5.61
CA ASN A 163 -1.55 -5.24 4.56
C ASN A 163 -3.08 -5.22 4.70
N GLN A 164 -3.66 -6.10 5.52
CA GLN A 164 -5.09 -6.07 5.82
C GLN A 164 -5.39 -4.95 6.81
N ARG A 165 -6.25 -4.02 6.40
CA ARG A 165 -6.69 -2.87 7.21
C ARG A 165 -7.98 -3.15 7.98
N ALA A 166 -8.31 -4.41 8.22
CA ALA A 166 -9.56 -4.81 8.87
C ALA A 166 -9.66 -4.28 10.32
N SER A 167 -8.53 -4.09 10.98
CA SER A 167 -8.43 -3.54 12.34
C SER A 167 -8.18 -2.04 12.38
N LEU A 168 -8.17 -1.35 11.23
CA LEU A 168 -7.96 0.09 11.19
C LEU A 168 -9.16 0.80 11.81
N ASP A 169 -8.91 1.95 12.45
CA ASP A 169 -9.91 2.76 13.16
C ASP A 169 -10.57 2.01 14.35
N THR A 170 -9.90 0.98 14.88
CA THR A 170 -10.32 0.31 16.12
C THR A 170 -9.96 1.10 17.38
N LEU A 171 -9.12 2.13 17.22
CA LEU A 171 -8.80 3.08 18.27
C LEU A 171 -9.51 4.41 18.00
N SER A 172 -9.53 5.26 19.04
CA SER A 172 -9.92 6.67 18.89
C SER A 172 -8.68 7.56 18.86
N LEU A 173 -7.80 7.37 17.85
CA LEU A 173 -6.54 8.11 17.77
C LEU A 173 -6.74 9.59 17.38
N ILE A 174 -6.28 10.46 18.26
CA ILE A 174 -6.13 11.89 17.99
C ILE A 174 -4.66 12.29 18.16
N ALA A 175 -4.29 13.39 17.53
CA ALA A 175 -2.97 13.98 17.66
C ALA A 175 -3.13 15.47 17.91
N ASP A 176 -2.50 15.93 18.98
CA ASP A 176 -2.36 17.34 19.31
C ASP A 176 -0.94 17.78 18.95
N GLN A 177 -0.82 18.99 18.43
CA GLN A 177 0.48 19.58 18.08
C GLN A 177 0.67 20.87 18.86
N THR A 178 1.79 20.96 19.57
CA THR A 178 2.23 22.19 20.25
C THR A 178 3.67 22.45 19.85
N GLU A 179 3.91 23.53 19.08
CA GLU A 179 5.22 23.84 18.50
C GLU A 179 5.79 22.63 17.74
N GLU A 180 6.93 22.10 18.16
CA GLU A 180 7.62 20.93 17.60
C GLU A 180 7.17 19.58 18.19
N ARG A 181 6.31 19.60 19.21
CA ARG A 181 5.87 18.41 19.92
C ARG A 181 4.54 17.91 19.37
N ILE A 182 4.50 16.63 19.03
CA ILE A 182 3.29 15.87 18.72
C ILE A 182 2.93 15.01 19.92
N VAL A 183 1.68 15.09 20.37
CA VAL A 183 1.12 14.24 21.42
C VAL A 183 0.03 13.40 20.80
N LEU A 184 0.25 12.09 20.75
CA LEU A 184 -0.74 11.12 20.31
C LEU A 184 -1.56 10.67 21.52
N HIS A 185 -2.88 10.71 21.40
CA HIS A 185 -3.80 10.15 22.39
C HIS A 185 -4.69 9.13 21.72
N TRP A 186 -4.84 7.96 22.33
CA TRP A 186 -5.78 6.96 21.82
C TRP A 186 -6.49 6.23 22.95
N GLN A 187 -7.66 5.70 22.61
CA GLN A 187 -8.43 4.80 23.47
C GLN A 187 -8.53 3.42 22.82
N ALA A 188 -8.42 2.37 23.63
CA ALA A 188 -8.57 0.98 23.23
C ALA A 188 -9.58 0.27 24.15
N HIS A 189 -10.47 -0.52 23.58
CA HIS A 189 -11.47 -1.28 24.34
C HIS A 189 -10.85 -2.51 25.03
N GLN A 190 -11.36 -2.89 26.23
CA GLN A 190 -10.87 -4.06 26.98
C GLN A 190 -10.67 -5.32 26.13
N GLN A 191 -11.65 -5.66 25.27
CA GLN A 191 -11.58 -6.88 24.45
C GLN A 191 -10.33 -6.92 23.57
N LEU A 192 -9.96 -5.79 22.97
CA LEU A 192 -8.74 -5.69 22.17
C LEU A 192 -7.49 -5.83 23.07
N LEU A 193 -7.49 -5.17 24.22
CA LEU A 193 -6.37 -5.18 25.17
C LEU A 193 -6.11 -6.57 25.78
N GLU A 194 -7.11 -7.45 25.83
CA GLU A 194 -6.95 -8.84 26.28
C GLU A 194 -6.10 -9.68 25.31
N GLU A 195 -6.06 -9.33 24.03
CA GLU A 195 -5.34 -10.07 22.98
C GLU A 195 -3.92 -9.52 22.74
N LEU A 196 -3.68 -8.28 23.15
CA LEU A 196 -2.45 -7.54 22.91
C LEU A 196 -1.47 -7.62 24.08
N ASP A 197 -0.20 -7.51 23.75
CA ASP A 197 0.92 -7.38 24.69
C ASP A 197 1.27 -5.91 24.91
N HIS A 198 1.55 -5.19 23.82
CA HIS A 198 1.91 -3.79 23.83
C HIS A 198 1.53 -3.11 22.49
N PHE A 199 1.69 -1.79 22.45
CA PHE A 199 1.62 -1.01 21.21
C PHE A 199 3.02 -0.67 20.71
N GLU A 200 3.26 -0.80 19.41
CA GLU A 200 4.41 -0.24 18.70
C GLU A 200 3.96 1.04 17.97
N ILE A 201 4.77 2.10 18.08
CA ILE A 201 4.48 3.41 17.49
C ILE A 201 5.44 3.62 16.33
N PHE A 202 4.90 3.85 15.14
CA PHE A 202 5.66 4.12 13.94
C PHE A 202 5.34 5.51 13.40
N ARG A 203 6.35 6.16 12.81
CA ARG A 203 6.22 7.44 12.10
C ARG A 203 6.84 7.36 10.73
N GLN A 204 6.15 7.87 9.73
CA GLN A 204 6.68 8.02 8.38
C GLN A 204 6.45 9.43 7.87
N ARG A 205 7.49 10.12 7.43
CA ARG A 205 7.33 11.36 6.66
C ARG A 205 6.96 11.01 5.23
N SER A 206 6.12 11.81 4.59
CA SER A 206 5.68 11.62 3.20
C SER A 206 6.81 11.52 2.16
N THR A 207 8.00 12.01 2.49
CA THR A 207 9.21 11.94 1.66
C THR A 207 10.07 10.70 1.92
N ASP A 208 9.75 9.95 2.96
CA ASP A 208 10.58 8.85 3.44
C ASP A 208 10.02 7.53 2.93
N SER A 209 10.90 6.64 2.46
CA SER A 209 10.53 5.33 1.97
C SER A 209 9.91 4.45 3.04
N LYS A 210 10.49 4.43 4.24
CA LYS A 210 10.06 3.54 5.33
C LYS A 210 9.62 4.33 6.55
N ALA A 211 8.70 3.74 7.29
CA ALA A 211 8.34 4.16 8.62
C ALA A 211 9.49 3.85 9.59
N GLU A 212 9.76 4.79 10.47
CA GLU A 212 10.65 4.66 11.60
C GLU A 212 9.85 4.15 12.81
N HIS A 213 10.41 3.18 13.53
CA HIS A 213 9.89 2.76 14.82
C HIS A 213 10.33 3.77 15.89
N LEU A 214 9.38 4.39 16.58
CA LEU A 214 9.65 5.41 17.59
C LEU A 214 9.74 4.81 19.00
N GLY A 215 9.01 3.73 19.27
CA GLY A 215 9.05 3.05 20.56
C GLY A 215 7.80 2.22 20.85
N ASN A 216 7.73 1.75 22.10
CA ASN A 216 6.68 0.86 22.57
C ASN A 216 5.90 1.51 23.72
N VAL A 217 4.62 1.18 23.84
CA VAL A 217 3.76 1.55 24.96
C VAL A 217 3.11 0.29 25.54
N GLU A 218 3.50 -0.04 26.77
CA GLU A 218 3.03 -1.23 27.48
C GLU A 218 1.54 -1.14 27.85
N ILE A 219 0.84 -2.27 27.76
CA ILE A 219 -0.53 -2.38 28.27
C ILE A 219 -0.47 -2.56 29.79
N THR A 220 -0.97 -1.56 30.52
CA THR A 220 -0.98 -1.58 31.99
C THR A 220 -2.34 -1.97 32.54
N THR A 221 -2.35 -2.49 33.77
CA THR A 221 -3.57 -2.75 34.53
C THR A 221 -3.66 -1.83 35.75
N ASN A 222 -4.88 -1.50 36.15
CA ASN A 222 -5.14 -0.75 37.38
C ASN A 222 -5.19 -1.68 38.60
N ALA A 223 -5.40 -1.11 39.79
CA ALA A 223 -5.46 -1.85 41.05
C ALA A 223 -6.58 -2.91 41.12
N LEU A 224 -7.57 -2.86 40.21
CA LEU A 224 -8.65 -3.84 40.09
C LEU A 224 -8.36 -4.93 39.04
N GLY A 225 -7.15 -4.93 38.46
CA GLY A 225 -6.74 -5.88 37.42
C GLY A 225 -7.34 -5.59 36.04
N ARG A 226 -8.00 -4.44 35.83
CA ARG A 226 -8.55 -4.05 34.52
C ARG A 226 -7.51 -3.28 33.71
N HIS A 227 -7.51 -3.46 32.38
CA HIS A 227 -6.60 -2.72 31.52
C HIS A 227 -6.94 -1.22 31.52
N THR A 228 -5.91 -0.37 31.50
CA THR A 228 -6.06 1.07 31.24
C THR A 228 -6.47 1.25 29.79
N GLU A 229 -7.52 2.02 29.51
CA GLU A 229 -8.01 2.18 28.13
C GLU A 229 -7.44 3.41 27.42
N ALA A 230 -6.87 4.36 28.15
CA ALA A 230 -6.35 5.62 27.62
C ALA A 230 -4.83 5.64 27.62
N TYR A 231 -4.26 5.94 26.46
CA TYR A 231 -2.82 5.90 26.23
C TYR A 231 -2.33 7.21 25.60
N VAL A 232 -1.06 7.51 25.83
CA VAL A 232 -0.40 8.72 25.33
C VAL A 232 1.02 8.41 24.86
N TYR A 233 1.43 9.02 23.74
CA TYR A 233 2.81 8.98 23.25
C TYR A 233 3.25 10.37 22.81
N ASN A 234 4.49 10.74 23.10
CA ASN A 234 5.05 12.04 22.74
C ASN A 234 6.18 11.85 21.74
N ASP A 235 6.14 12.63 20.67
CA ASP A 235 7.17 12.69 19.65
C ASP A 235 7.57 14.15 19.39
N ASN A 236 8.82 14.37 18.99
CA ASN A 236 9.33 15.70 18.63
C ASN A 236 9.77 15.69 17.17
N LEU A 237 9.28 16.68 16.41
CA LEU A 237 9.55 16.83 14.98
C LEU A 237 10.53 17.97 14.71
N SER A 238 11.59 17.66 13.97
CA SER A 238 12.63 18.64 13.63
C SER A 238 12.57 19.16 12.20
N LYS A 239 11.80 18.50 11.31
CA LYS A 239 11.73 18.83 9.88
C LYS A 239 10.29 19.13 9.47
N PRO A 240 10.03 20.21 8.72
CA PRO A 240 8.68 20.48 8.22
C PRO A 240 8.20 19.38 7.27
N GLY A 241 6.91 19.10 7.24
CA GLY A 241 6.27 18.23 6.27
C GLY A 241 5.09 17.46 6.83
N THR A 242 4.55 16.56 6.02
CA THR A 242 3.48 15.67 6.43
C THR A 242 4.03 14.35 6.94
N TYR A 243 3.53 13.96 8.11
CA TYR A 243 3.84 12.74 8.83
C TYR A 243 2.61 11.86 8.94
N VAL A 244 2.85 10.56 8.96
CA VAL A 244 1.86 9.52 9.21
C VAL A 244 2.32 8.72 10.40
N TYR A 245 1.57 8.80 11.49
CA TYR A 245 1.74 7.97 12.68
C TYR A 245 0.87 6.73 12.56
N ARG A 246 1.42 5.57 12.92
CA ARG A 246 0.69 4.30 12.95
C ARG A 246 0.81 3.72 14.35
N ILE A 247 -0.32 3.31 14.91
CA ILE A 247 -0.37 2.56 16.16
C ILE A 247 -0.59 1.09 15.80
N VAL A 248 0.38 0.26 16.17
CA VAL A 248 0.40 -1.16 15.85
C VAL A 248 0.23 -1.94 17.15
N GLY A 249 -0.77 -2.81 17.22
CA GLY A 249 -0.91 -3.75 18.32
C GLY A 249 -0.08 -4.99 18.07
N VAL A 250 0.71 -5.40 19.06
CA VAL A 250 1.46 -6.67 19.04
C VAL A 250 0.71 -7.67 19.90
N ASN A 251 0.40 -8.85 19.37
CA ASN A 251 -0.28 -9.88 20.15
C ASN A 251 0.64 -10.50 21.22
N LYS A 252 0.05 -11.16 22.24
CA LYS A 252 0.81 -11.83 23.34
C LYS A 252 1.74 -12.95 22.91
N GLU A 253 1.53 -13.50 21.71
CA GLU A 253 2.44 -14.49 21.12
C GLU A 253 3.62 -13.83 20.39
N ASN A 254 3.68 -12.50 20.35
CA ASN A 254 4.63 -11.66 19.62
C ASN A 254 4.80 -12.05 18.15
N SER A 255 3.77 -12.69 17.61
CA SER A 255 3.76 -13.30 16.30
C SER A 255 3.06 -12.41 15.28
N HIS A 256 2.14 -11.54 15.71
CA HIS A 256 1.29 -10.76 14.81
C HIS A 256 1.29 -9.27 15.18
N ARG A 257 1.53 -8.44 14.15
CA ARG A 257 1.40 -6.98 14.18
C ARG A 257 0.13 -6.56 13.47
N LEU A 258 -0.79 -5.95 14.21
CA LEU A 258 -2.07 -5.45 13.71
C LEU A 258 -1.99 -3.92 13.60
N LEU A 259 -2.20 -3.36 12.41
CA LEU A 259 -2.38 -1.91 12.28
C LEU A 259 -3.74 -1.54 12.84
N LEU A 260 -3.76 -0.85 13.98
CA LEU A 260 -4.98 -0.54 14.72
C LEU A 260 -5.54 0.84 14.37
N ASP A 261 -4.67 1.81 14.15
CA ASP A 261 -5.05 3.18 13.80
C ASP A 261 -3.90 3.91 13.10
N GLU A 262 -4.24 4.96 12.37
CA GLU A 262 -3.29 5.81 11.66
C GLU A 262 -3.72 7.28 11.74
N LYS A 263 -2.79 8.16 12.14
CA LYS A 263 -3.01 9.60 12.15
C LYS A 263 -2.02 10.33 11.28
N GLN A 264 -2.57 11.13 10.37
CA GLN A 264 -1.80 12.06 9.58
C GLN A 264 -1.69 13.42 10.29
N VAL A 265 -0.46 13.95 10.36
CA VAL A 265 -0.14 15.23 10.99
C VAL A 265 0.70 16.06 10.02
N ALA A 266 0.37 17.34 9.85
CA ALA A 266 1.14 18.27 9.05
C ALA A 266 1.91 19.21 9.98
N PHE A 267 3.23 19.11 10.01
CA PHE A 267 4.08 19.88 10.90
C PHE A 267 4.88 20.92 10.11
N TYR A 268 4.79 22.18 10.54
CA TYR A 268 5.58 23.28 9.99
C TYR A 268 5.99 24.18 11.15
N PRO A 269 7.31 24.41 11.36
CA PRO A 269 7.80 25.31 12.40
C PRO A 269 7.16 26.71 12.30
N PRO A 270 6.97 27.43 13.43
CA PRO A 270 6.49 28.80 13.42
C PRO A 270 7.30 29.68 12.45
N GLY A 271 6.59 30.48 11.65
CA GLY A 271 7.21 31.35 10.63
C GLY A 271 7.45 30.70 9.27
N GLN A 272 7.23 29.38 9.13
CA GLN A 272 7.26 28.71 7.83
C GLN A 272 5.85 28.64 7.23
N HIS A 273 5.58 29.49 6.23
CA HIS A 273 4.33 29.43 5.48
C HIS A 273 4.35 28.28 4.47
N VAL A 274 3.32 27.44 4.50
CA VAL A 274 3.08 26.44 3.46
C VAL A 274 2.35 27.13 2.33
N VAL A 275 3.02 27.32 1.21
CA VAL A 275 2.31 27.60 -0.04
C VAL A 275 1.72 26.27 -0.49
N ILE A 276 0.44 26.07 -0.20
CA ILE A 276 -0.30 24.93 -0.76
C ILE A 276 -0.59 25.31 -2.20
N GLU A 277 0.17 24.73 -3.13
CA GLU A 277 -0.12 24.90 -4.55
C GLU A 277 -1.49 24.31 -4.86
N GLU A 278 -2.27 25.01 -5.69
CA GLU A 278 -3.57 24.52 -6.12
C GLU A 278 -3.43 23.23 -6.93
N ARG A 279 -4.25 22.25 -6.58
CA ARG A 279 -4.37 20.93 -7.20
C ARG A 279 -5.84 20.64 -7.41
N ILE A 280 -6.31 21.00 -8.59
CA ILE A 280 -7.71 20.90 -8.98
C ILE A 280 -7.85 19.76 -9.98
N ILE A 281 -8.70 18.77 -9.67
CA ILE A 281 -9.09 17.74 -10.62
C ILE A 281 -10.20 18.33 -11.50
N GLN A 282 -9.98 18.31 -12.82
CA GLN A 282 -10.98 18.70 -13.81
C GLN A 282 -11.79 17.45 -14.22
N PHE A 283 -12.99 17.32 -13.66
CA PHE A 283 -13.79 16.10 -13.77
C PHE A 283 -14.90 16.24 -14.83
N PRO A 284 -14.89 15.47 -15.93
CA PRO A 284 -15.92 15.57 -16.95
C PRO A 284 -17.24 14.92 -16.49
N VAL A 285 -18.36 15.61 -16.70
CA VAL A 285 -19.72 15.12 -16.40
C VAL A 285 -20.60 15.23 -17.63
N ALA A 286 -21.26 14.12 -17.99
CA ALA A 286 -22.08 14.01 -19.20
C ALA A 286 -23.59 14.23 -18.93
N PHE A 287 -23.95 14.83 -17.80
CA PHE A 287 -25.35 15.05 -17.43
C PHE A 287 -25.56 16.41 -16.74
N SER A 288 -26.70 17.04 -17.03
CA SER A 288 -27.14 18.31 -16.46
C SER A 288 -28.08 18.10 -15.27
N GLY A 289 -28.04 19.02 -14.29
CA GLY A 289 -28.97 19.01 -13.15
C GLY A 289 -28.25 18.89 -11.81
N ALA A 290 -29.02 18.60 -10.75
CA ALA A 290 -28.51 18.53 -9.39
C ALA A 290 -27.72 17.23 -9.14
N VAL A 291 -26.55 17.35 -8.52
CA VAL A 291 -25.66 16.22 -8.22
C VAL A 291 -25.11 16.27 -6.80
N GLU A 292 -24.81 15.09 -6.28
CA GLU A 292 -23.96 14.89 -5.12
C GLU A 292 -22.58 14.40 -5.59
N ILE A 293 -21.53 15.03 -5.09
CA ILE A 293 -20.14 14.69 -5.38
C ILE A 293 -19.49 14.21 -4.09
N VAL A 294 -18.90 13.03 -4.14
CA VAL A 294 -18.15 12.43 -3.05
C VAL A 294 -16.74 12.15 -3.53
N VAL A 295 -15.76 12.70 -2.82
CA VAL A 295 -14.34 12.47 -3.05
C VAL A 295 -13.83 11.54 -1.96
N ALA A 296 -13.26 10.42 -2.37
CA ALA A 296 -12.70 9.41 -1.48
C ALA A 296 -11.21 9.18 -1.78
N ASP A 297 -10.46 8.75 -0.77
CA ASP A 297 -9.15 8.17 -0.93
C ASP A 297 -9.31 6.87 -1.72
N ALA A 298 -8.81 6.80 -2.95
CA ALA A 298 -9.09 5.64 -3.79
C ALA A 298 -8.38 4.36 -3.30
N VAL A 299 -7.32 4.51 -2.51
CA VAL A 299 -6.56 3.40 -1.92
C VAL A 299 -7.29 2.89 -0.67
N ARG A 300 -7.70 3.80 0.21
CA ARG A 300 -8.34 3.42 1.49
C ARG A 300 -9.84 3.23 1.42
N GLY A 301 -10.48 3.75 0.37
CA GLY A 301 -11.94 3.79 0.22
C GLY A 301 -12.64 4.77 1.18
N THR A 302 -11.89 5.50 2.01
CA THR A 302 -12.45 6.45 2.97
C THR A 302 -12.90 7.73 2.29
N THR A 303 -14.07 8.24 2.69
CA THR A 303 -14.55 9.53 2.17
C THR A 303 -13.69 10.66 2.74
N LEU A 304 -13.16 11.50 1.86
CA LEU A 304 -12.38 12.67 2.22
C LEU A 304 -13.29 13.88 2.45
N PHE A 305 -14.21 14.12 1.51
CA PHE A 305 -15.24 15.15 1.59
C PHE A 305 -16.34 14.90 0.55
N GLY A 306 -17.46 15.60 0.70
CA GLY A 306 -18.52 15.62 -0.30
C GLY A 306 -19.26 16.94 -0.30
N PHE A 307 -19.91 17.25 -1.41
CA PHE A 307 -20.71 18.45 -1.59
C PHE A 307 -21.81 18.23 -2.62
N THR A 308 -22.85 19.06 -2.58
CA THR A 308 -23.96 19.01 -3.52
C THR A 308 -23.91 20.25 -4.42
N LEU A 309 -24.02 20.02 -5.72
CA LEU A 309 -24.24 21.10 -6.70
C LEU A 309 -25.71 21.07 -7.10
N PRO A 310 -26.48 22.16 -6.87
CA PRO A 310 -27.91 22.19 -7.18
C PRO A 310 -28.18 22.15 -8.69
N GLU A 311 -27.21 22.57 -9.50
CA GLU A 311 -27.30 22.55 -10.96
C GLU A 311 -25.88 22.53 -11.55
N ILE A 312 -25.58 21.52 -12.39
CA ILE A 312 -24.41 21.53 -13.26
C ILE A 312 -24.80 22.19 -14.59
N ARG A 313 -24.07 23.25 -14.95
CA ARG A 313 -24.17 23.92 -16.26
C ARG A 313 -22.97 23.65 -17.18
N GLU A 314 -21.85 23.24 -16.60
CA GLU A 314 -20.60 22.98 -17.30
C GLU A 314 -20.33 21.49 -17.41
N ASN A 315 -19.69 21.07 -18.50
CA ASN A 315 -19.33 19.66 -18.70
C ASN A 315 -18.12 19.23 -17.85
N ILE A 316 -17.50 20.16 -17.12
CA ILE A 316 -16.31 19.93 -16.30
C ILE A 316 -16.57 20.52 -14.92
N ILE A 317 -16.26 19.76 -13.86
CA ILE A 317 -16.38 20.21 -12.49
C ILE A 317 -14.98 20.27 -11.86
N PRO A 318 -14.54 21.44 -11.39
CA PRO A 318 -13.30 21.54 -10.64
C PRO A 318 -13.49 20.98 -9.23
N VAL A 319 -12.60 20.07 -8.83
CA VAL A 319 -12.56 19.50 -7.49
C VAL A 319 -11.21 19.80 -6.87
N ASP A 320 -11.18 20.72 -5.90
CA ASP A 320 -9.97 21.07 -5.17
C ASP A 320 -9.58 19.95 -4.18
N VAL A 321 -8.41 19.36 -4.42
CA VAL A 321 -7.81 18.34 -3.55
C VAL A 321 -6.45 18.77 -3.00
N SER A 322 -6.10 20.07 -3.11
CA SER A 322 -4.79 20.63 -2.76
C SER A 322 -4.33 20.24 -1.36
N ARG A 323 -5.21 20.39 -0.36
CA ARG A 323 -4.89 20.04 1.02
C ARG A 323 -4.58 18.55 1.22
N TYR A 324 -5.20 17.68 0.43
CA TYR A 324 -5.01 16.23 0.51
C TYR A 324 -3.76 15.80 -0.24
N VAL A 325 -3.45 16.45 -1.38
CA VAL A 325 -2.17 16.25 -2.08
C VAL A 325 -1.01 16.74 -1.21
N ALA A 326 -1.16 17.91 -0.57
CA ALA A 326 -0.19 18.42 0.40
C ALA A 326 -0.04 17.47 1.60
N SER A 327 -1.11 16.78 1.98
CA SER A 327 -1.07 15.69 2.96
C SER A 327 -0.61 14.35 2.36
N GLY A 328 0.06 14.32 1.22
CA GLY A 328 0.63 13.11 0.64
C GLY A 328 -0.37 12.12 0.04
N LYS A 329 -1.67 12.43 0.00
CA LYS A 329 -2.64 11.60 -0.74
C LYS A 329 -2.43 11.80 -2.22
N ARG A 330 -2.26 10.68 -2.93
CA ARG A 330 -2.03 10.70 -4.38
C ARG A 330 -3.20 10.15 -5.20
N PHE A 331 -4.18 9.50 -4.57
CA PHE A 331 -5.22 8.77 -5.28
C PHE A 331 -6.61 9.18 -4.82
N PHE A 332 -7.43 9.64 -5.78
CA PHE A 332 -8.73 10.22 -5.50
C PHE A 332 -9.79 9.53 -6.35
N ARG A 333 -10.78 8.93 -5.70
CA ARG A 333 -11.98 8.40 -6.36
C ARG A 333 -13.08 9.42 -6.23
N ILE A 334 -13.50 9.97 -7.36
CA ILE A 334 -14.62 10.92 -7.42
C ILE A 334 -15.85 10.16 -7.87
N LYS A 335 -16.88 10.14 -7.03
CA LYS A 335 -18.20 9.58 -7.31
C LYS A 335 -19.20 10.73 -7.43
N VAL A 336 -19.92 10.76 -8.55
CA VAL A 336 -20.98 11.74 -8.80
C VAL A 336 -22.29 11.01 -8.95
N VAL A 337 -23.29 11.44 -8.19
CA VAL A 337 -24.65 10.86 -8.17
C VAL A 337 -25.63 11.92 -8.63
N HIS A 338 -26.29 11.68 -9.77
CA HIS A 338 -27.37 12.53 -10.22
C HIS A 338 -28.59 12.37 -9.31
N LEU A 339 -29.06 13.43 -8.65
CA LEU A 339 -30.06 13.31 -7.58
C LEU A 339 -31.43 12.82 -8.07
N LYS A 340 -31.85 13.24 -9.27
CA LYS A 340 -33.14 12.82 -9.87
C LYS A 340 -33.11 11.42 -10.50
N SER A 341 -32.19 11.16 -11.44
CA SER A 341 -32.12 9.88 -12.15
C SER A 341 -31.45 8.76 -11.36
N ARG A 342 -30.72 9.11 -10.28
CA ARG A 342 -29.85 8.20 -9.52
C ARG A 342 -28.70 7.58 -10.34
N ASN A 343 -28.41 8.13 -11.51
CA ASN A 343 -27.24 7.72 -12.29
C ASN A 343 -25.96 8.00 -11.49
N VAL A 344 -25.05 7.02 -11.47
CA VAL A 344 -23.77 7.11 -10.78
C VAL A 344 -22.65 7.10 -11.80
N PHE A 345 -21.74 8.06 -11.69
CA PHE A 345 -20.49 8.08 -12.43
C PHE A 345 -19.32 8.09 -11.44
N THR A 346 -18.32 7.27 -11.70
CA THR A 346 -17.14 7.14 -10.83
C THR A 346 -15.90 7.13 -11.70
N GLN A 347 -14.92 7.97 -11.35
CA GLN A 347 -13.60 8.00 -11.96
C GLN A 347 -12.54 8.12 -10.88
N THR A 348 -11.45 7.38 -11.06
CA THR A 348 -10.27 7.46 -10.18
C THR A 348 -9.21 8.31 -10.87
N TYR A 349 -8.57 9.19 -10.11
CA TYR A 349 -7.45 10.03 -10.51
C TYR A 349 -6.26 9.73 -9.63
N ALA A 350 -5.08 9.75 -10.23
CA ALA A 350 -3.81 9.69 -9.53
C ALA A 350 -3.02 10.98 -9.81
N TRP A 351 -2.43 11.55 -8.77
CA TRP A 351 -1.50 12.67 -8.88
C TRP A 351 -0.14 12.15 -9.35
N GLY A 352 0.28 12.56 -10.54
CA GLY A 352 1.57 12.22 -11.14
C GLY A 352 2.73 12.99 -10.52
N GLU A 353 3.95 12.49 -10.70
CA GLU A 353 5.18 13.17 -10.25
C GLU A 353 5.57 14.33 -11.16
N ASP A 354 5.10 14.30 -12.40
CA ASP A 354 5.20 15.37 -13.39
C ASP A 354 4.27 16.56 -13.09
N GLY A 355 3.45 16.44 -12.05
CA GLY A 355 2.49 17.48 -11.68
C GLY A 355 1.19 17.42 -12.48
N GLU A 356 0.89 16.28 -13.12
CA GLU A 356 -0.30 16.10 -13.93
C GLU A 356 -1.27 15.08 -13.32
N TRP A 357 -2.56 15.24 -13.61
CA TRP A 357 -3.58 14.28 -13.21
C TRP A 357 -3.67 13.12 -14.20
N ILE A 358 -3.44 11.91 -13.70
CA ILE A 358 -3.58 10.68 -14.46
C ILE A 358 -4.95 10.08 -14.19
N VAL A 359 -5.74 9.90 -15.24
CA VAL A 359 -7.01 9.16 -15.18
C VAL A 359 -6.68 7.68 -15.05
N VAL A 360 -6.99 7.08 -13.90
CA VAL A 360 -6.77 5.65 -13.67
C VAL A 360 -7.90 4.87 -14.37
N PRO A 361 -7.60 4.02 -15.36
CA PRO A 361 -8.61 3.21 -16.03
C PRO A 361 -9.37 2.32 -15.04
N LYS A 362 -10.64 2.05 -15.35
CA LYS A 362 -11.50 1.13 -14.57
C LYS A 362 -11.10 -0.33 -14.72
#